data_AF-A0A9Q0CML4-F1
#
_entry.id   AF-A0A9Q0CML4-F1
#
_cell.length_a   1.000
_cell.length_b   1.000
_cell.length_c   1.000
_cell.angle_alpha   90.00
_cell.angle_beta   90.00
_cell.angle_gamma   90.00
#
_symmetry.space_group_name_H-M   'P 1'
#
loop_
_entity.id
_entity.type
_entity.pdbx_description
1 polymer ?
#
loop_
_entity_poly.entity_id
_entity_poly.type
_entity_poly.pdbx_seq_one_letter_code
_entity_poly.pdbx_strand_id
1 'polypeptide(L)'
;MFKFRYGSKRFHIYAKQVKDQDGKPAFALVNNKGTGKAIKHGFGAGYEVKLAPFDRNDLDSSLLWTESEKEAGFWEIRMQSNTSAVFHAFYVNKQDSDKALLYAQRPKNDSNDQRWKYQEIT
;
A
#
# COMPACT_ATOMS: atom_id res chain seq x y z
N MET A 1 6.38 7.78 12.06
CA MET A 1 5.29 7.88 11.07
C MET A 1 5.87 7.60 9.69
N PHE A 2 5.29 6.67 8.96
CA PHE A 2 5.75 6.33 7.61
C PHE A 2 5.18 7.30 6.58
N LYS A 3 6.03 7.66 5.61
CA LYS A 3 5.65 8.52 4.50
C LYS A 3 5.99 7.83 3.19
N PHE A 4 4.99 7.72 2.34
CA PHE A 4 5.19 7.35 0.96
C PHE A 4 5.65 8.56 0.19
N ARG A 5 6.88 8.50 -0.33
CA ARG A 5 7.45 9.60 -1.09
C ARG A 5 7.24 9.38 -2.59
N TYR A 6 6.70 10.36 -3.28
CA TYR A 6 6.40 10.30 -4.72
C TYR A 6 6.94 11.57 -5.41
N GLY A 7 7.33 11.49 -6.69
CA GLY A 7 7.69 12.69 -7.48
C GLY A 7 6.46 13.46 -7.94
N SER A 8 6.59 14.50 -8.77
CA SER A 8 5.48 15.34 -9.29
C SER A 8 4.32 14.61 -10.00
N LYS A 9 4.38 13.29 -10.10
CA LYS A 9 3.25 12.42 -10.44
C LYS A 9 3.01 11.49 -9.24
N ARG A 10 1.86 11.69 -8.57
CA ARG A 10 1.27 10.70 -7.65
C ARG A 10 1.39 9.31 -8.28
N PHE A 11 1.53 8.27 -7.43
CA PHE A 11 1.47 6.86 -7.81
C PHE A 11 0.69 6.70 -9.10
N HIS A 12 1.36 6.20 -10.13
CA HIS A 12 0.70 6.01 -11.40
C HIS A 12 -0.49 5.09 -11.16
N ILE A 13 -1.69 5.65 -11.26
CA ILE A 13 -2.92 4.89 -11.09
C ILE A 13 -3.08 4.09 -12.38
N TYR A 14 -2.46 2.92 -12.41
CA TYR A 14 -2.42 2.06 -13.59
C TYR A 14 -3.73 1.29 -13.81
N ALA A 15 -4.64 1.29 -12.84
CA ALA A 15 -5.85 0.46 -12.83
C ALA A 15 -7.14 1.26 -12.52
N LYS A 16 -7.30 2.49 -13.07
CA LYS A 16 -8.46 3.36 -12.78
C LYS A 16 -9.84 2.71 -13.00
N GLN A 17 -9.92 1.70 -13.87
CA GLN A 17 -11.16 0.97 -14.16
C GLN A 17 -11.43 -0.16 -13.15
N VAL A 18 -10.40 -0.62 -12.44
CA VAL A 18 -10.54 -1.62 -11.38
C VAL A 18 -10.87 -0.89 -10.08
N LYS A 19 -11.88 -1.38 -9.37
CA LYS A 19 -12.33 -0.82 -8.10
C LYS A 19 -12.36 -1.91 -7.03
N ASP A 20 -12.26 -1.52 -5.77
CA ASP A 20 -12.63 -2.42 -4.67
C ASP A 20 -14.15 -2.51 -4.48
N GLN A 21 -14.58 -3.31 -3.50
CA GLN A 21 -16.00 -3.48 -3.15
C GLN A 21 -16.69 -2.20 -2.68
N ASP A 22 -15.94 -1.19 -2.24
CA ASP A 22 -16.49 0.11 -1.83
C ASP A 22 -16.48 1.12 -3.01
N GLY A 23 -16.10 0.68 -4.21
CA GLY A 23 -16.04 1.50 -5.41
C GLY A 23 -14.80 2.40 -5.51
N LYS A 24 -13.79 2.24 -4.64
CA LYS A 24 -12.55 3.04 -4.68
C LYS A 24 -11.64 2.56 -5.81
N PRO A 25 -11.03 3.48 -6.58
CA PRO A 25 -10.17 3.10 -7.70
C PRO A 25 -8.87 2.44 -7.20
N ALA A 26 -8.45 1.42 -7.92
CA ALA A 26 -7.23 0.68 -7.60
C ALA A 26 -5.96 1.31 -8.21
N PHE A 27 -4.85 1.10 -7.52
CA PHE A 27 -3.51 1.52 -7.94
C PHE A 27 -2.46 0.48 -7.53
N ALA A 28 -1.29 0.54 -8.17
CA ALA A 28 -0.13 -0.26 -7.79
C ALA A 28 0.91 0.63 -7.10
N LEU A 29 1.50 0.13 -6.01
CA LEU A 29 2.62 0.78 -5.33
C LEU A 29 3.93 0.33 -5.98
N VAL A 30 4.41 1.08 -6.98
CA VAL A 30 5.56 0.70 -7.79
C VAL A 30 6.82 1.50 -7.42
N ASN A 31 7.94 0.80 -7.20
CA ASN A 31 9.25 1.43 -7.07
C ASN A 31 9.82 1.79 -8.44
N ASN A 32 9.34 2.90 -9.01
CA ASN A 32 9.71 3.36 -10.34
C ASN A 32 11.13 3.96 -10.43
N LYS A 33 11.76 4.33 -9.31
CA LYS A 33 13.13 4.87 -9.32
C LYS A 33 14.22 3.80 -9.14
N GLY A 34 13.88 2.63 -8.59
CA GLY A 34 14.86 1.59 -8.27
C GLY A 34 14.74 0.34 -9.14
N THR A 35 13.59 -0.32 -9.15
CA THR A 35 13.49 -1.72 -9.64
C THR A 35 12.36 -1.97 -10.63
N GLY A 36 11.41 -1.04 -10.77
CA GLY A 36 10.17 -1.28 -11.52
C GLY A 36 9.26 -2.35 -10.90
N LYS A 37 9.55 -2.81 -9.68
CA LYS A 37 8.73 -3.80 -8.96
C LYS A 37 7.60 -3.12 -8.18
N ALA A 38 6.47 -3.81 -8.08
CA ALA A 38 5.34 -3.41 -7.27
C ALA A 38 5.29 -4.20 -5.96
N ILE A 39 4.65 -3.59 -4.96
CA ILE A 39 4.31 -4.26 -3.70
C ILE A 39 3.14 -5.21 -3.95
N LYS A 40 3.39 -6.50 -3.76
CA LYS A 40 2.44 -7.62 -3.90
C LYS A 40 2.00 -8.10 -2.54
N HIS A 41 0.69 -8.26 -2.34
CA HIS A 41 0.17 -8.90 -1.14
C HIS A 41 0.06 -10.43 -1.29
N GLY A 42 0.02 -11.14 -0.15
CA GLY A 42 -0.23 -12.58 -0.11
C GLY A 42 -1.72 -12.95 -0.31
N PHE A 43 -2.03 -14.25 -0.20
CA PHE A 43 -3.37 -14.83 -0.34
C PHE A 43 -4.32 -14.52 0.85
N GLY A 44 -4.13 -13.40 1.54
CA GLY A 44 -4.98 -12.99 2.67
C GLY A 44 -4.27 -12.12 3.69
N ALA A 45 -4.98 -11.84 4.79
CA ALA A 45 -4.46 -11.11 5.93
C ALA A 45 -3.37 -11.91 6.68
N GLY A 46 -2.34 -11.23 7.19
CA GLY A 46 -1.28 -11.81 8.02
C GLY A 46 -0.01 -12.24 7.27
N TYR A 47 0.03 -12.05 5.95
CA TYR A 47 1.22 -12.33 5.15
C TYR A 47 2.05 -11.06 4.91
N GLU A 48 3.37 -11.24 4.95
CA GLU A 48 4.32 -10.20 4.54
C GLU A 48 4.12 -9.88 3.06
N VAL A 49 4.18 -8.60 2.72
CA VAL A 49 4.14 -8.17 1.32
C VAL A 49 5.48 -8.43 0.66
N LYS A 50 5.46 -8.70 -0.64
CA LYS A 50 6.66 -9.00 -1.43
C LYS A 50 6.83 -7.97 -2.53
N LEU A 51 8.04 -7.86 -3.07
CA LEU A 51 8.27 -7.15 -4.32
C LEU A 51 8.14 -8.12 -5.50
N ALA A 52 7.32 -7.79 -6.48
CA ALA A 52 7.14 -8.57 -7.69
C ALA A 52 7.25 -7.69 -8.94
N PRO A 53 7.64 -8.23 -10.11
CA PRO A 53 7.60 -7.49 -11.37
C PRO A 53 6.22 -6.87 -11.60
N PHE A 54 6.20 -5.66 -12.13
CA PHE A 54 4.96 -4.96 -12.47
C PHE A 54 4.83 -4.86 -13.99
N ASP A 55 3.79 -5.47 -14.55
CA ASP A 55 3.36 -5.25 -15.93
C ASP A 55 2.02 -4.50 -15.92
N ARG A 56 1.96 -3.39 -16.64
CA ARG A 56 0.74 -2.59 -16.76
C ARG A 56 -0.29 -3.21 -17.69
N ASN A 57 0.13 -4.13 -18.57
CA ASN A 57 -0.73 -4.80 -19.53
C ASN A 57 -1.31 -6.11 -18.96
N ASP A 58 -0.70 -6.65 -17.91
CA ASP A 58 -1.15 -7.83 -17.18
C ASP A 58 -1.27 -7.50 -15.69
N LEU A 59 -2.40 -6.88 -15.33
CA LEU A 59 -2.66 -6.41 -13.98
C LEU A 59 -3.04 -7.58 -13.06
N ASP A 60 -2.04 -8.17 -12.42
CA ASP A 60 -2.23 -9.09 -11.31
C ASP A 60 -2.93 -8.37 -10.14
N SER A 61 -4.11 -8.84 -9.75
CA SER A 61 -4.92 -8.25 -8.68
C SER A 61 -4.21 -8.21 -7.33
N SER A 62 -3.24 -9.10 -7.10
CA SER A 62 -2.44 -9.08 -5.86
C SER A 62 -1.41 -7.96 -5.79
N LEU A 63 -1.22 -7.20 -6.87
CA LEU A 63 -0.43 -5.98 -6.93
C LEU A 63 -1.27 -4.71 -6.70
N LEU A 64 -2.59 -4.88 -6.61
CA LEU A 64 -3.53 -3.77 -6.57
C LEU A 64 -3.96 -3.44 -5.14
N TRP A 65 -3.90 -2.15 -4.87
CA TRP A 65 -4.28 -1.53 -3.61
C TRP A 65 -5.34 -0.47 -3.87
N THR A 66 -6.13 -0.15 -2.85
CA THR A 66 -7.03 1.01 -2.84
C THR A 66 -6.72 1.88 -1.63
N GLU A 67 -7.28 3.09 -1.61
CA GLU A 67 -7.13 4.01 -0.49
C GLU A 67 -8.46 4.54 0.00
N SER A 68 -8.50 4.81 1.31
CA SER A 68 -9.59 5.50 1.96
C SER A 68 -9.01 6.56 2.89
N GLU A 69 -9.61 7.75 2.87
CA GLU A 69 -9.20 8.84 3.75
C GLU A 69 -9.53 8.50 5.21
N LYS A 70 -8.61 8.86 6.10
CA LYS A 70 -8.76 8.85 7.56
C LYS A 70 -8.68 10.29 8.06
N GLU A 71 -8.89 10.49 9.36
CA GLU A 71 -8.76 11.78 10.02
C GLU A 71 -7.38 12.43 9.82
N ALA A 72 -7.30 13.76 9.97
CA ALA A 72 -6.05 14.54 10.01
C ALA A 72 -5.11 14.38 8.79
N GLY A 73 -5.69 14.13 7.60
CA GLY A 73 -4.96 14.03 6.33
C GLY A 73 -4.11 12.77 6.21
N PHE A 74 -4.52 11.70 6.90
CA PHE A 74 -3.95 10.37 6.74
C PHE A 74 -4.80 9.52 5.81
N TRP A 75 -4.18 8.52 5.22
CA TRP A 75 -4.81 7.56 4.34
C TRP A 75 -4.58 6.16 4.87
N GLU A 76 -5.57 5.30 4.71
CA GLU A 76 -5.43 3.87 4.83
C GLU A 76 -5.29 3.28 3.43
N ILE A 77 -4.32 2.39 3.28
CA ILE A 77 -4.10 1.64 2.03
C ILE A 77 -4.60 0.21 2.27
N ARG A 78 -5.38 -0.34 1.35
CA ARG A 78 -6.12 -1.60 1.53
C ARG A 78 -5.91 -2.52 0.35
N MET A 79 -6.01 -3.84 0.54
CA MET A 79 -6.03 -4.75 -0.62
C MET A 79 -7.25 -4.43 -1.48
N GLN A 80 -7.08 -4.36 -2.80
CA GLN A 80 -8.20 -4.18 -3.71
C GLN A 80 -9.20 -5.34 -3.61
N SER A 81 -8.71 -6.57 -3.48
CA SER A 81 -9.50 -7.79 -3.42
C SER A 81 -10.15 -8.05 -2.05
N ASN A 82 -9.71 -7.37 -0.99
CA ASN A 82 -10.20 -7.56 0.37
C ASN A 82 -9.98 -6.30 1.22
N THR A 83 -10.97 -5.40 1.26
CA THR A 83 -10.82 -4.13 1.98
C THR A 83 -10.77 -4.27 3.50
N SER A 84 -10.98 -5.49 4.05
CA SER A 84 -10.74 -5.76 5.46
C SER A 84 -9.26 -5.94 5.82
N ALA A 85 -8.36 -6.06 4.82
CA ALA A 85 -6.92 -6.17 5.03
C ALA A 85 -6.21 -4.88 4.59
N VAL A 86 -5.52 -4.24 5.53
CA VAL A 86 -4.87 -2.95 5.38
C VAL A 86 -3.35 -3.09 5.37
N PHE A 87 -2.70 -2.21 4.63
CA PHE A 87 -1.24 -2.10 4.54
C PHE A 87 -0.68 -1.57 5.85
N HIS A 88 0.12 -2.38 6.51
CA HIS A 88 0.55 -2.21 7.88
C HIS A 88 2.06 -2.32 7.98
N ALA A 89 2.68 -1.44 8.76
CA ALA A 89 4.10 -1.50 9.07
C ALA A 89 4.35 -2.05 10.47
N PHE A 90 4.90 -3.27 10.55
CA PHE A 90 5.25 -3.94 11.79
C PHE A 90 6.72 -3.67 12.14
N TYR A 91 6.98 -3.15 13.33
CA TYR A 91 8.34 -2.97 13.84
C TYR A 91 8.77 -4.20 14.63
N VAL A 92 9.85 -4.84 14.19
CA VAL A 92 10.46 -5.97 14.94
C VAL A 92 11.05 -5.48 16.27
N ASN A 93 11.57 -4.25 16.30
CA ASN A 93 11.97 -3.55 17.51
C ASN A 93 11.57 -2.07 17.40
N LYS A 94 10.86 -1.51 18.38
CA LYS A 94 10.43 -0.10 18.39
C LYS A 94 11.58 0.90 18.40
N GLN A 95 12.79 0.48 18.78
CA GLN A 95 14.00 1.30 18.77
C GLN A 95 14.79 1.21 17.46
N ASP A 96 14.49 0.23 16.61
CA ASP A 96 15.13 0.03 15.31
C ASP A 96 14.10 0.29 14.20
N SER A 97 13.94 1.58 13.87
CA SER A 97 12.98 2.04 12.85
C SER A 97 13.34 1.64 11.43
N ASP A 98 14.53 1.07 11.22
CA ASP A 98 15.09 0.84 9.89
C ASP A 98 14.63 -0.48 9.27
N LYS A 99 13.98 -1.34 10.07
CA LYS A 99 13.47 -2.66 9.64
C LYS A 99 11.98 -2.80 9.96
N ALA A 100 11.17 -2.02 9.26
CA ALA A 100 9.74 -2.23 9.22
C ALA A 100 9.41 -3.38 8.26
N LEU A 101 8.79 -4.44 8.78
CA LEU A 101 8.16 -5.46 7.95
C LEU A 101 6.80 -4.95 7.50
N LEU A 102 6.47 -5.14 6.23
CA LEU A 102 5.23 -4.66 5.67
C LEU A 102 4.28 -5.83 5.49
N TYR A 103 3.07 -5.70 6.03
CA TYR A 103 2.04 -6.73 6.01
C TYR A 103 0.76 -6.17 5.43
N ALA A 104 -0.07 -7.06 4.92
CA ALA A 104 -1.49 -6.77 4.76
C ALA A 104 -2.26 -7.56 5.81
N GLN A 105 -2.99 -6.87 6.70
CA GLN A 105 -3.67 -7.53 7.81
C GLN A 105 -4.94 -6.82 8.22
N ARG A 106 -5.81 -7.50 8.98
CA ARG A 106 -6.98 -6.83 9.57
C ARG A 106 -6.52 -5.71 10.50
N PRO A 107 -7.12 -4.51 10.41
CA PRO A 107 -6.75 -3.40 11.27
C PRO A 107 -6.96 -3.79 12.74
N LYS A 108 -5.97 -3.49 13.58
CA LYS A 108 -6.04 -3.71 15.03
C LYS A 108 -6.02 -2.36 15.71
N ASN A 109 -7.11 -2.00 16.38
CA ASN A 109 -7.27 -0.71 17.07
C ASN A 109 -6.97 0.49 16.15
N ASP A 110 -6.96 1.69 16.71
CA ASP A 110 -6.66 2.91 15.98
C ASP A 110 -5.17 3.26 16.02
N SER A 111 -4.33 2.33 15.54
CA SER A 111 -2.87 2.44 15.64
C SER A 111 -2.23 3.21 14.48
N ASN A 112 -1.15 3.92 14.78
CA ASN A 112 -0.42 4.77 13.81
C ASN A 112 0.34 3.99 12.72
N ASP A 113 0.45 2.67 12.83
CA ASP A 113 1.17 1.79 11.91
C ASP A 113 0.38 1.44 10.63
N GLN A 114 -0.88 1.89 10.55
CA GLN A 114 -1.79 1.70 9.41
C GLN A 114 -2.14 3.03 8.72
N ARG A 115 -1.60 4.14 9.24
CA ARG A 115 -1.89 5.50 8.80
C ARG A 115 -0.73 6.02 7.95
N TRP A 116 -1.03 6.33 6.69
CA TRP A 116 -0.03 6.73 5.70
C TRP A 116 -0.21 8.20 5.31
N LYS A 117 0.92 8.90 5.16
CA LYS A 117 0.96 10.21 4.50
C LYS A 117 1.71 10.09 3.19
N TYR A 118 1.17 10.77 2.18
CA TYR A 118 1.85 10.98 0.91
C TYR A 118 2.68 12.26 1.01
N GLN A 119 3.95 12.17 0.64
CA GLN A 119 4.86 13.30 0.59
C GLN A 119 5.40 13.45 -0.82
N GLU A 120 5.16 14.62 -1.41
CA GLU A 120 5.78 14.98 -2.67
C GLU A 120 7.28 15.25 -2.45
N ILE A 121 8.13 14.70 -3.32
CA ILE A 121 9.54 15.05 -3.40
C ILE A 121 9.68 16.04 -4.55
N THR A 122 9.98 17.28 -4.19
CA THR A 122 10.54 18.31 -5.08
C THR A 122 11.98 17.98 -5.46
#